data_AF-A0A6L3X289-F1
#
_entry.id   AF-A0A6L3X289-F1
#
_cell.length_a   1.000
_cell.length_b   1.000
_cell.length_c   1.000
_cell.angle_alpha   90.00
_cell.angle_beta   90.00
_cell.angle_gamma   90.00
#
_symmetry.space_group_name_H-M   'P 1'
#
loop_
_entity.id
_entity.type
_entity.pdbx_description
1 polymer ?
#
loop_
_entity_poly.entity_id
_entity_poly.type
_entity_poly.pdbx_seq_one_letter_code
_entity_poly.pdbx_strand_id
1 'polypeptide(L)'
;QMGQLHQSVAAELADPASAILDIERKVTQLTRSGELPVDNFGVPLAGGLIPWIDKQLDNGQTREEWKGQAETNKILGTANTIPVDGLCVRIGALRCHSQAFTIKLKKDVSIPTVEELLAAHNPWAKVVPNDRDIT
;
A
#
# COMPACT_ATOMS: atom_id res chain seq x y z
N GLN A 1 -13.60 -9.71 -8.02
CA GLN A 1 -12.87 -8.79 -8.91
C GLN A 1 -11.59 -9.40 -9.50
N MET A 2 -10.51 -9.66 -8.75
CA MET A 2 -9.24 -10.19 -9.32
C MET A 2 -9.43 -11.49 -10.13
N GLY A 3 -10.21 -12.45 -9.64
CA GLY A 3 -10.53 -13.67 -10.38
C GLY A 3 -11.31 -13.43 -11.68
N GLN A 4 -12.19 -12.43 -11.72
CA GLN A 4 -12.92 -12.07 -12.95
C GLN A 4 -11.99 -11.42 -13.98
N LEU A 5 -11.07 -10.55 -13.56
CA LEU A 5 -10.05 -10.00 -14.46
C LEU A 5 -9.21 -11.12 -15.06
N HIS A 6 -8.72 -12.06 -14.25
CA HIS A 6 -7.97 -13.22 -14.73
C HIS A 6 -8.79 -14.05 -15.74
N GLN A 7 -10.05 -14.36 -15.43
CA GLN A 7 -10.92 -15.14 -16.32
C GLN A 7 -11.13 -14.45 -17.68
N SER A 8 -11.20 -13.12 -17.72
CA SER A 8 -11.40 -12.36 -18.96
C SER A 8 -10.25 -12.44 -19.96
N VAL A 9 -9.05 -12.84 -19.51
CA VAL A 9 -7.84 -12.96 -20.32
C VAL A 9 -7.19 -14.34 -20.22
N ALA A 10 -7.92 -15.33 -19.70
CA ALA A 10 -7.37 -16.67 -19.43
C ALA A 10 -6.89 -17.39 -20.70
N ALA A 11 -7.52 -17.13 -21.85
CA ALA A 11 -7.12 -17.71 -23.12
C ALA A 11 -5.79 -17.13 -23.61
N GLU A 12 -5.62 -15.80 -23.52
CA GLU A 12 -4.38 -15.12 -23.88
C GLU A 12 -3.23 -15.52 -22.96
N LEU A 13 -3.50 -15.68 -21.66
CA LEU A 13 -2.49 -16.12 -20.70
C LEU A 13 -2.03 -17.58 -20.92
N ALA A 14 -2.87 -18.40 -21.55
CA ALA A 14 -2.52 -19.79 -21.88
C ALA A 14 -1.63 -19.91 -23.14
N ASP A 15 -1.55 -18.86 -23.96
CA ASP A 15 -0.69 -18.80 -25.15
C ASP A 15 0.45 -17.79 -24.97
N PRO A 16 1.71 -18.24 -24.80
CA PRO A 16 2.88 -17.38 -24.67
C PRO A 16 3.11 -16.43 -25.86
N ALA A 17 2.52 -16.69 -27.03
CA ALA A 17 2.62 -15.83 -28.20
C ALA A 17 1.64 -14.65 -28.18
N SER A 18 0.68 -14.63 -27.23
CA SER A 18 -0.32 -13.58 -27.12
C SER A 18 0.32 -12.21 -26.89
N ALA A 19 -0.20 -11.20 -27.59
CA ALA A 19 0.28 -9.83 -27.41
C ALA A 19 -0.16 -9.28 -26.05
N ILE A 20 0.80 -8.80 -25.26
CA ILE A 20 0.54 -8.20 -23.94
C ILE A 20 -0.44 -7.01 -24.00
N LEU A 21 -0.47 -6.29 -25.13
CA LEU A 21 -1.38 -5.17 -25.36
C LEU A 21 -2.84 -5.59 -25.49
N ASP A 22 -3.12 -6.82 -25.94
CA ASP A 22 -4.49 -7.33 -26.03
C ASP A 22 -5.01 -7.74 -24.64
N ILE A 23 -4.14 -8.31 -23.82
CA ILE A 23 -4.41 -8.60 -22.40
C ILE A 23 -4.72 -7.30 -21.65
N GLU A 24 -3.86 -6.28 -21.79
CA GLU A 24 -4.04 -4.97 -21.14
C GLU A 24 -5.39 -4.34 -21.56
N ARG A 25 -5.69 -4.32 -22.86
CA ARG A 25 -6.93 -3.73 -23.36
C ARG A 25 -8.17 -4.39 -22.78
N LYS A 26 -8.19 -5.74 -22.70
CA LYS A 26 -9.31 -6.49 -22.12
C LYS A 26 -9.46 -6.23 -20.62
N VAL A 27 -8.35 -6.23 -19.87
CA VAL A 27 -8.36 -5.93 -18.43
C VAL A 27 -8.87 -4.51 -18.17
N THR A 28 -8.36 -3.52 -18.92
CA THR A 28 -8.76 -2.12 -18.80
C THR A 28 -10.22 -1.91 -19.18
N GLN A 29 -10.70 -2.57 -20.25
CA GLN A 29 -12.10 -2.54 -20.64
C GLN A 29 -13.02 -3.09 -19.55
N LEU A 30 -12.72 -4.28 -19.02
CA LEU A 30 -13.53 -4.89 -17.96
C LEU A 30 -13.51 -4.05 -16.69
N THR A 31 -12.36 -3.49 -16.31
CA THR A 31 -12.24 -2.63 -15.12
C THR A 31 -13.10 -1.37 -15.22
N ARG A 32 -13.31 -0.84 -16.44
CA ARG A 32 -14.11 0.36 -16.71
C ARG A 32 -15.56 0.10 -17.09
N SER A 33 -15.95 -1.17 -17.28
CA SER A 33 -17.29 -1.57 -17.77
C SER A 33 -18.43 -1.34 -16.78
N GLY A 34 -18.11 -1.28 -15.47
CA GLY A 34 -19.11 -1.32 -14.41
C GLY A 34 -19.60 -2.72 -14.04
N GLU A 35 -19.06 -3.77 -14.66
CA GLU A 35 -19.46 -5.17 -14.41
C GLU A 35 -18.78 -5.80 -13.18
N LEU A 36 -17.70 -5.19 -12.69
CA LEU A 36 -17.02 -5.68 -11.50
C LEU A 36 -17.89 -5.44 -10.25
N PRO A 37 -17.96 -6.40 -9.31
CA PRO A 37 -18.75 -6.25 -8.09
C PRO A 37 -18.11 -5.19 -7.19
N VAL A 38 -18.85 -4.11 -6.91
CA VAL A 38 -18.38 -2.96 -6.13
C VAL A 38 -19.14 -2.74 -4.83
N ASP A 39 -20.05 -3.62 -4.45
CA ASP A 39 -20.96 -3.43 -3.30
C ASP A 39 -20.27 -3.05 -1.99
N ASN A 40 -19.05 -3.57 -1.78
CA ASN A 40 -18.28 -3.33 -0.55
C ASN A 40 -17.36 -2.09 -0.62
N PHE A 41 -16.87 -1.73 -1.80
CA PHE A 41 -15.86 -0.67 -1.97
C PHE A 41 -16.42 0.58 -2.67
N GLY A 42 -17.62 0.51 -3.25
CA GLY A 42 -18.22 1.55 -4.09
C GLY A 42 -17.58 1.69 -5.48
N VAL A 43 -16.32 1.28 -5.64
CA VAL A 43 -15.54 1.36 -6.89
C VAL A 43 -14.69 0.10 -7.10
N PRO A 44 -14.23 -0.17 -8.34
CA PRO A 44 -13.28 -1.24 -8.61
C PRO A 44 -11.96 -1.06 -7.85
N LEU A 45 -11.48 -2.15 -7.24
CA LEU A 45 -10.16 -2.22 -6.59
C LEU A 45 -9.17 -3.03 -7.43
N ALA A 46 -9.65 -4.06 -8.12
CA ALA A 46 -8.80 -4.87 -8.99
C ALA A 46 -8.31 -4.04 -10.18
N GLY A 47 -7.00 -4.08 -10.46
CA GLY A 47 -6.38 -3.27 -11.53
C GLY A 47 -6.30 -1.77 -11.22
N GLY A 48 -6.62 -1.35 -9.98
CA GLY A 48 -6.60 0.05 -9.57
C GLY A 48 -6.21 0.23 -8.10
N LEU A 49 -6.62 1.37 -7.53
CA LEU A 49 -6.40 1.74 -6.13
C LEU A 49 -7.47 2.75 -5.67
N ILE A 50 -7.66 2.88 -4.35
CA ILE A 50 -8.59 3.85 -3.75
C ILE A 50 -7.81 4.76 -2.80
N PRO A 51 -7.55 6.03 -3.14
CA PRO A 51 -6.74 6.94 -2.35
C PRO A 51 -7.57 7.65 -1.26
N TRP A 52 -8.47 6.92 -0.61
CA TRP A 52 -9.30 7.43 0.47
C TRP A 52 -9.78 6.25 1.33
N ILE A 53 -9.43 6.24 2.61
CA ILE A 53 -9.83 5.17 3.53
C ILE A 53 -10.54 5.80 4.72
N ASP A 54 -11.79 5.34 4.96
CA ASP A 54 -12.62 5.80 6.08
C ASP A 54 -13.19 7.22 5.88
N LYS A 55 -13.88 7.74 6.91
CA LYS A 55 -14.62 9.01 6.87
C LYS A 55 -13.70 10.21 6.63
N GLN A 56 -14.21 11.21 5.90
CA GLN A 56 -13.61 12.53 5.80
C GLN A 56 -13.68 13.27 7.15
N LEU A 57 -12.63 14.02 7.48
CA LEU A 57 -12.58 14.95 8.60
C LEU A 57 -12.52 16.41 8.10
N ASP A 58 -12.86 17.35 8.98
CA ASP A 58 -12.96 18.78 8.65
C ASP A 58 -11.64 19.42 8.19
N ASN A 59 -10.51 18.82 8.57
CA ASN A 59 -9.17 19.30 8.23
C ASN A 59 -8.66 18.77 6.87
N GLY A 60 -9.49 18.04 6.12
CA GLY A 60 -9.14 17.47 4.82
C GLY A 60 -8.47 16.10 4.88
N GLN A 61 -8.13 15.59 6.06
CA GLN A 61 -7.65 14.22 6.22
C GLN A 61 -8.81 13.22 6.18
N THR A 62 -8.48 11.99 5.84
CA THR A 62 -9.30 10.83 6.19
C THR A 62 -9.08 10.45 7.66
N ARG A 63 -10.07 9.77 8.26
CA ARG A 63 -9.92 9.25 9.62
C ARG A 63 -8.76 8.27 9.75
N GLU A 64 -8.44 7.52 8.69
CA GLU A 64 -7.30 6.58 8.70
C GLU A 64 -5.95 7.32 8.77
N GLU A 65 -5.81 8.44 8.05
CA GLU A 65 -4.59 9.27 8.08
C GLU A 65 -4.43 9.97 9.43
N TRP A 66 -5.53 10.53 9.97
CA TRP A 66 -5.55 11.21 11.26
C TRP A 66 -5.11 10.30 12.43
N LYS A 67 -5.50 9.01 12.38
CA LYS A 67 -5.10 8.03 13.41
C LYS A 67 -3.58 7.90 13.51
N GLY A 68 -2.85 8.09 12.41
CA GLY A 68 -1.39 7.99 12.38
C GLY A 68 -0.73 8.81 13.49
N GLN A 69 -0.97 10.13 13.51
CA GLN A 69 -0.43 10.98 14.58
C GLN A 69 -1.04 10.69 15.94
N ALA A 70 -2.38 10.59 16.02
CA ALA A 70 -3.08 10.48 17.28
C ALA A 70 -2.68 9.22 18.06
N GLU A 71 -2.62 8.07 17.37
CA GLU A 71 -2.32 6.79 17.99
C GLU A 71 -0.82 6.62 18.26
N THR A 72 0.08 7.00 17.33
CA THR A 72 1.53 6.91 17.54
C THR A 72 1.97 7.67 18.80
N ASN A 73 1.52 8.91 18.98
CA ASN A 73 1.90 9.71 20.13
C ASN A 73 1.30 9.21 21.45
N LYS A 74 0.07 8.66 21.38
CA LYS A 74 -0.58 8.04 22.54
C LYS A 74 0.13 6.77 22.99
N ILE A 75 0.51 5.89 22.06
CA ILE A 75 1.22 4.62 22.35
C ILE A 75 2.60 4.91 22.94
N LEU A 76 3.33 5.88 22.38
CA LEU A 76 4.69 6.21 22.80
C LEU A 76 4.76 7.10 24.05
N GLY A 77 3.63 7.67 24.50
CA GLY A 77 3.59 8.55 25.67
C GLY A 77 4.50 9.79 25.53
N THR A 78 4.57 10.35 24.32
CA THR A 78 5.54 11.38 23.97
C THR A 78 5.31 12.70 24.73
N ALA A 79 6.37 13.29 25.30
CA ALA A 79 6.29 14.62 25.91
C ALA A 79 6.07 15.74 24.88
N ASN A 80 6.61 15.58 23.67
CA ASN A 80 6.40 16.47 22.53
C ASN A 80 5.86 15.65 21.37
N THR A 81 4.80 16.13 20.72
CA THR A 81 4.20 15.46 19.57
C THR A 81 5.23 15.22 18.47
N ILE A 82 5.35 13.97 18.05
CA ILE A 82 6.01 13.55 16.81
C ILE A 82 4.98 13.69 15.69
N PRO A 83 5.19 14.60 14.72
CA PRO A 83 4.27 14.72 13.61
C PRO A 83 4.30 13.44 12.75
N VAL A 84 3.12 12.90 12.47
CA VAL A 84 2.94 11.74 11.58
C VAL A 84 1.78 12.08 10.65
N ASP A 85 2.06 12.12 9.36
CA ASP A 85 1.05 12.41 8.34
C ASP A 85 1.40 11.66 7.05
N GLY A 86 0.42 11.49 6.17
CA GLY A 86 0.59 10.76 4.93
C GLY A 86 -0.71 10.52 4.19
N LEU A 87 -0.64 9.62 3.20
CA LEU A 87 -1.79 9.20 2.39
C LEU A 87 -2.08 7.72 2.64
N CYS A 88 -3.32 7.41 2.99
CA CYS A 88 -3.76 6.02 3.17
C CYS A 88 -4.47 5.51 1.91
N VAL A 89 -3.79 4.63 1.16
CA VAL A 89 -4.28 4.12 -0.14
C VAL A 89 -4.62 2.64 -0.06
N ARG A 90 -5.84 2.28 -0.47
CA ARG A 90 -6.26 0.87 -0.61
C ARG A 90 -5.74 0.32 -1.92
N ILE A 91 -5.05 -0.82 -1.85
CA ILE A 91 -4.59 -1.58 -3.01
C ILE A 91 -5.14 -3.01 -2.97
N GLY A 92 -5.10 -3.70 -4.11
CA GLY A 92 -5.55 -5.08 -4.28
C GLY A 92 -4.67 -6.17 -3.64
N ALA A 93 -4.20 -5.96 -2.40
CA ALA A 93 -3.50 -6.97 -1.60
C ALA A 93 -4.48 -7.74 -0.71
N LEU A 94 -4.19 -9.01 -0.42
CA LEU A 94 -5.11 -9.88 0.32
C LEU A 94 -5.12 -9.63 1.83
N ARG A 95 -3.94 -9.48 2.46
CA ARG A 95 -3.82 -9.47 3.93
C ARG A 95 -2.65 -8.70 4.52
N CYS A 96 -1.83 -8.08 3.68
CA CYS A 96 -0.64 -7.36 4.12
C CYS A 96 -0.80 -5.87 3.83
N HIS A 97 -0.25 -5.05 4.72
CA HIS A 97 -0.06 -3.62 4.47
C HIS A 97 1.42 -3.37 4.20
N SER A 98 1.68 -2.63 3.12
CA SER A 98 3.00 -2.09 2.82
C SER A 98 2.96 -0.59 3.08
N GLN A 99 4.04 -0.04 3.60
CA GLN A 99 4.15 1.39 3.91
C GLN A 99 5.48 1.91 3.39
N ALA A 100 5.46 3.08 2.77
CA ALA A 100 6.65 3.80 2.35
C ALA A 100 6.80 5.03 3.24
N PHE A 101 7.99 5.24 3.80
CA PHE A 101 8.23 6.31 4.77
C PHE A 101 9.29 7.28 4.27
N THR A 102 9.05 8.57 4.51
CA THR A 102 10.11 9.59 4.50
C THR A 102 10.28 10.06 5.94
N ILE A 103 11.39 9.69 6.56
CA ILE A 103 11.60 9.90 7.99
C ILE A 103 12.62 11.02 8.19
N LYS A 104 12.22 12.09 8.87
CA LYS A 104 13.13 13.16 9.29
C LYS A 104 13.76 12.83 10.63
N LEU A 105 15.07 12.57 10.65
CA LEU A 105 15.82 12.30 11.87
C LEU A 105 16.16 13.60 12.62
N LYS A 106 16.40 13.48 13.93
CA LYS A 106 16.82 14.61 14.79
C LYS A 106 18.30 14.97 14.64
N LYS A 107 19.09 14.03 14.15
CA LYS A 107 20.53 14.16 13.88
C LYS A 107 20.90 13.20 12.76
N ASP A 108 22.07 13.42 12.19
CA ASP A 108 22.64 12.48 11.22
C ASP A 108 23.01 11.16 11.90
N VAL A 109 22.67 10.05 11.25
CA VAL A 109 22.89 8.68 11.71
C VAL A 109 23.21 7.85 10.47
N SER A 110 24.30 7.07 10.53
CA SER A 110 24.69 6.23 9.40
C SER A 110 23.67 5.11 9.15
N ILE A 111 23.55 4.67 7.90
CA ILE A 111 22.65 3.57 7.53
C ILE A 111 22.95 2.28 8.33
N PRO A 112 24.22 1.85 8.53
CA PRO A 112 24.50 0.67 9.36
C PRO A 112 23.96 0.79 10.78
N THR A 113 24.04 1.98 11.39
CA THR A 113 23.48 2.21 12.73
C THR A 113 21.95 2.19 12.71
N VAL A 114 21.30 2.70 11.66
CA VAL A 114 19.83 2.60 11.51
C VAL A 114 19.40 1.14 11.42
N GLU A 115 20.07 0.33 10.60
CA GLU A 115 19.79 -1.09 10.43
C GLU A 115 19.97 -1.86 11.74
N GLU A 116 21.05 -1.62 12.48
CA GLU A 116 21.31 -2.22 13.79
C GLU A 116 20.19 -1.89 14.79
N LEU A 117 19.80 -0.62 14.91
CA LEU A 117 18.76 -0.19 15.83
C LEU A 117 17.39 -0.83 15.51
N LEU A 118 17.05 -0.95 14.22
CA LEU A 118 15.80 -1.59 13.78
C LEU A 118 15.80 -3.08 14.10
N ALA A 119 16.89 -3.78 13.77
CA ALA A 119 17.01 -5.23 13.99
C ALA A 119 17.06 -5.60 15.48
N ALA A 120 17.67 -4.76 16.31
CA ALA A 120 17.82 -5.01 17.75
C ALA A 120 16.54 -4.73 18.56
N HIS A 121 15.59 -3.93 18.05
CA HIS A 121 14.45 -3.47 18.84
C HIS A 121 13.48 -4.60 19.22
N ASN A 122 13.18 -5.54 18.32
CA ASN A 122 12.29 -6.66 18.59
C ASN A 122 12.50 -7.80 17.57
N PRO A 123 12.18 -9.06 17.92
CA PRO A 123 12.52 -10.23 17.07
C PRO A 123 11.69 -10.35 15.78
N TRP A 124 10.61 -9.57 15.62
CA TRP A 124 9.77 -9.59 14.41
C TRP A 124 10.21 -8.57 13.35
N ALA A 125 10.98 -7.55 13.75
CA ALA A 125 11.52 -6.56 12.82
C ALA A 125 12.70 -7.17 12.04
N LYS A 126 12.45 -7.55 10.79
CA LYS A 126 13.47 -8.05 9.87
C LYS A 126 13.93 -6.94 8.94
N VAL A 127 15.20 -6.54 9.05
CA VAL A 127 15.85 -5.66 8.07
C VAL A 127 16.19 -6.48 6.83
N VAL A 128 15.72 -6.03 5.67
CA VAL A 128 16.06 -6.62 4.36
C VAL A 128 17.24 -5.83 3.78
N PRO A 129 18.35 -6.47 3.40
CA PRO A 129 19.50 -5.78 2.83
C PRO A 129 19.12 -4.96 1.60
N ASN A 130 19.60 -3.72 1.53
CA ASN A 130 19.44 -2.86 0.36
C ASN A 130 20.54 -3.12 -0.67
N ASP A 131 20.64 -4.37 -1.13
CA ASP A 131 21.57 -4.81 -2.16
C ASP A 131 20.78 -5.44 -3.31
N ARG A 132 20.95 -4.87 -4.51
CA ARG A 132 20.25 -5.31 -5.72
C ARG A 132 20.61 -6.74 -6.07
N ASP A 133 21.85 -7.17 -5.85
CA ASP A 133 22.31 -8.47 -6.32
C ASP A 133 21.89 -9.62 -5.37
N ILE A 134 21.28 -9.29 -4.22
CA ILE A 134 20.74 -10.23 -3.22
C ILE A 134 19.21 -10.41 -3.36
N THR A 135 18.53 -9.52 -4.09
CA THR A 135 17.05 -9.49 -4.23
C THR A 135 16.58 -9.86 -5.62
#